data_AF-A0AAD6BP44-F1
#
_entry.id   AF-A0AAD6BP44-F1
#
_cell.length_a   1.000
_cell.length_b   1.000
_cell.length_c   1.000
_cell.angle_alpha   90.00
_cell.angle_beta   90.00
_cell.angle_gamma   90.00
#
_symmetry.space_group_name_H-M   'P 1'
#
loop_
_entity.id
_entity.type
_entity.pdbx_description
1 polymer ?
#
loop_
_entity_poly.entity_id
_entity_poly.type
_entity_poly.pdbx_seq_one_letter_code
_entity_poly.pdbx_strand_id
1 'polypeptide(L)'
;MIWLCFTLVLSFTSVISDQNIDSSHIRGKDQSVAGVFQVSDLNYLNQPQYSYNASDARSLCLSLGVNIASKAQLQEALTRGLETCRYGWIDEHLAVVPRVKALPNCGQNKTGLVTWRVDVTKKRRSRAVSTDIKQAEEYIQTVEWTSEEKTEKTEEAAQEDERMEDERIEVEENAS
;
A
#
# COMPACT_ATOMS: atom_id res chain seq x y z
N MET A 1 -38.64 37.79 19.38
CA MET A 1 -37.70 36.77 19.89
C MET A 1 -37.79 35.46 19.09
N ILE A 2 -37.86 35.53 17.75
CA ILE A 2 -37.85 34.36 16.84
C ILE A 2 -36.77 34.55 15.74
N TRP A 3 -36.08 35.70 15.73
CA TRP A 3 -35.05 36.02 14.73
C TRP A 3 -33.61 35.80 15.21
N LEU A 4 -33.44 35.14 16.37
CA LEU A 4 -32.13 34.79 16.95
C LEU A 4 -31.80 33.29 16.84
N CYS A 5 -32.67 32.46 16.26
CA CYS A 5 -32.41 31.03 16.09
C CYS A 5 -31.94 30.64 14.68
N PHE A 6 -32.09 31.53 13.69
CA PHE A 6 -31.74 31.21 12.29
C PHE A 6 -30.25 31.36 11.95
N THR A 7 -29.45 31.98 12.81
CA THR A 7 -27.99 32.12 12.58
C THR A 7 -27.17 30.98 13.19
N LEU A 8 -27.82 30.02 13.86
CA LEU A 8 -27.15 28.86 14.47
C LEU A 8 -27.01 27.67 13.50
N VAL A 9 -27.53 27.79 12.27
CA VAL A 9 -27.42 26.77 11.20
C VAL A 9 -26.55 27.27 10.05
N LEU A 10 -25.56 28.12 10.33
CA LEU A 10 -24.52 28.45 9.37
C LEU A 10 -23.28 27.58 9.61
N SER A 11 -23.32 26.43 8.93
CA SER A 11 -22.18 25.92 8.15
C SER A 11 -20.86 25.77 8.89
N PHE A 12 -20.74 24.72 9.69
CA PHE A 12 -19.54 23.88 9.61
C PHE A 12 -19.72 22.93 8.42
N THR A 13 -19.65 23.46 7.19
CA THR A 13 -19.22 22.58 6.10
C THR A 13 -17.78 22.25 6.44
N SER A 14 -17.53 21.04 6.94
CA SER A 14 -16.17 20.54 7.07
C SER A 14 -15.48 20.81 5.74
N VAL A 15 -14.47 21.69 5.76
CA VAL A 15 -13.56 21.79 4.62
C VAL A 15 -12.85 20.45 4.62
N ILE A 16 -13.37 19.52 3.82
CA ILE A 16 -12.61 18.33 3.45
C ILE A 16 -11.49 18.92 2.60
N SER A 17 -10.34 19.13 3.22
CA SER A 17 -9.13 19.49 2.52
C SER A 17 -8.75 18.29 1.67
N ASP A 18 -9.27 18.25 0.44
CA ASP A 18 -8.85 17.32 -0.59
C ASP A 18 -7.39 17.65 -0.88
N GLN A 19 -6.47 16.98 -0.18
CA GLN A 19 -5.07 17.07 -0.54
C GLN A 19 -4.96 16.43 -1.92
N ASN A 20 -4.85 17.29 -2.93
CA ASN A 20 -4.54 16.88 -4.29
C ASN A 20 -3.13 16.28 -4.27
N ILE A 21 -3.04 14.99 -3.95
CA ILE A 21 -1.82 14.21 -4.02
C ILE A 21 -1.45 14.18 -5.50
N ASP A 22 -0.38 14.89 -5.86
CA ASP A 22 0.20 14.89 -7.20
C ASP A 22 0.75 13.49 -7.51
N SER A 23 -0.17 12.62 -7.92
CA SER A 23 0.10 11.22 -8.24
C SER A 23 0.71 11.05 -9.63
N SER A 24 1.06 12.14 -10.32
CA SER A 24 1.69 12.08 -11.65
C SER A 24 3.02 11.33 -11.63
N HIS A 25 3.68 11.28 -10.47
CA HIS A 25 4.95 10.59 -10.27
C HIS A 25 4.85 9.18 -9.70
N ILE A 26 3.64 8.66 -9.51
CA ILE A 26 3.42 7.39 -8.80
C ILE A 26 2.81 6.37 -9.74
N ARG A 27 3.46 5.21 -9.84
CA ARG A 27 2.91 4.04 -10.53
C ARG A 27 2.37 3.05 -9.50
N GLY A 28 1.12 2.63 -9.63
CA GLY A 28 0.57 1.45 -8.94
C GLY A 28 -0.75 1.64 -8.17
N LYS A 29 -1.31 2.85 -8.13
CA LYS A 29 -2.59 3.12 -7.44
C LYS A 29 -3.78 2.32 -8.01
N ASP A 30 -3.75 1.95 -9.29
CA ASP A 30 -4.85 1.25 -9.99
C ASP A 30 -4.89 -0.28 -9.78
N GLN A 31 -4.03 -0.83 -8.90
CA GLN A 31 -3.92 -2.27 -8.65
C GLN A 31 -3.87 -2.59 -7.15
N SER A 32 -4.77 -1.96 -6.39
CA SER A 32 -4.96 -2.27 -4.97
C SER A 32 -5.61 -3.63 -4.77
N VAL A 33 -5.03 -4.45 -3.90
CA VAL A 33 -5.59 -5.72 -3.45
C VAL A 33 -5.68 -5.69 -1.93
N ALA A 34 -6.88 -5.75 -1.37
CA ALA A 34 -7.12 -5.56 0.06
C ALA A 34 -6.55 -4.24 0.62
N GLY A 35 -6.61 -3.15 -0.16
CA GLY A 35 -6.04 -1.86 0.22
C GLY A 35 -4.52 -1.76 0.07
N VAL A 36 -3.84 -2.85 -0.34
CA VAL A 36 -2.38 -2.89 -0.53
C VAL A 36 -2.02 -2.71 -1.99
N PHE A 37 -1.10 -1.79 -2.26
CA PHE A 37 -0.57 -1.57 -3.59
C PHE A 37 0.93 -1.30 -3.57
N GLN A 38 1.55 -1.40 -4.74
CA GLN A 38 2.95 -1.14 -4.94
C GLN A 38 3.15 0.33 -5.30
N VAL A 39 4.09 1.01 -4.65
CA VAL A 39 4.50 2.37 -5.01
C VAL A 39 5.97 2.38 -5.45
N SER A 40 6.28 3.27 -6.38
CA SER A 40 7.64 3.62 -6.76
C SER A 40 7.66 5.10 -7.07
N ASP A 41 8.60 5.81 -6.47
CA ASP A 41 8.91 7.17 -6.90
C ASP A 41 9.48 7.11 -8.32
N LEU A 42 9.17 8.08 -9.17
CA LEU A 42 9.77 8.18 -10.49
C LEU A 42 10.92 9.20 -10.44
N ASN A 43 11.55 9.47 -11.56
CA ASN A 43 12.44 10.62 -11.70
C ASN A 43 11.93 11.49 -12.86
N TYR A 44 12.60 12.61 -13.15
CA TYR A 44 12.23 13.49 -14.29
C TYR A 44 12.24 12.79 -15.67
N LEU A 45 12.80 11.58 -15.77
CA LEU A 45 12.78 10.73 -16.97
C LEU A 45 11.72 9.61 -16.91
N ASN A 46 10.79 9.67 -15.94
CA ASN A 46 9.78 8.66 -15.65
C ASN A 46 10.37 7.26 -15.36
N GLN A 47 11.55 7.19 -14.77
CA GLN A 47 12.19 5.95 -14.35
C GLN A 47 12.00 5.72 -12.85
N PRO A 48 11.75 4.48 -12.40
CA PRO A 48 11.58 4.19 -10.98
C PRO A 48 12.87 4.50 -10.20
N GLN A 49 12.74 5.39 -9.23
CA GLN A 49 13.70 5.61 -8.17
C GLN A 49 13.34 4.69 -7.00
N TYR A 50 14.31 3.89 -6.58
CA TYR A 50 14.13 2.86 -5.56
C TYR A 50 14.55 3.38 -4.19
N SER A 51 13.69 3.23 -3.19
CA SER A 51 14.02 3.51 -1.79
C SER A 51 15.03 2.49 -1.28
N TYR A 52 16.20 2.96 -0.83
CA TYR A 52 17.32 2.11 -0.46
C TYR A 52 17.16 1.43 0.91
N ASN A 53 16.31 1.98 1.79
CA ASN A 53 16.03 1.43 3.12
C ASN A 53 14.56 1.63 3.52
N ALA A 54 14.10 0.92 4.55
CA ALA A 54 12.72 0.95 5.02
C ALA A 54 12.26 2.33 5.55
N SER A 55 13.18 3.19 6.01
CA SER A 55 12.83 4.52 6.54
C SER A 55 12.51 5.52 5.44
N ASP A 56 13.32 5.52 4.36
CA ASP A 56 13.04 6.29 3.15
C ASP A 56 11.72 5.82 2.55
N ALA A 57 11.51 4.51 2.59
CA ALA A 57 10.30 3.88 2.10
C ALA A 57 9.05 4.41 2.86
N ARG A 58 9.06 4.31 4.19
CA ARG A 58 7.99 4.88 5.03
C ARG A 58 7.76 6.37 4.75
N SER A 59 8.82 7.14 4.55
CA SER A 59 8.71 8.58 4.25
C SER A 59 8.02 8.84 2.90
N LEU A 60 8.27 8.00 1.89
CA LEU A 60 7.56 8.03 0.61
C LEU A 60 6.09 7.68 0.79
N CYS A 61 5.74 6.63 1.55
CA CYS A 61 4.32 6.33 1.83
C CYS A 61 3.60 7.53 2.45
N LEU A 62 4.22 8.13 3.48
CA LEU A 62 3.63 9.25 4.22
C LEU A 62 3.46 10.50 3.36
N SER A 63 4.37 10.79 2.44
CA SER A 63 4.22 11.92 1.51
C SER A 63 3.04 11.75 0.56
N LEU A 64 2.57 10.51 0.38
CA LEU A 64 1.42 10.14 -0.43
C LEU A 64 0.13 10.00 0.37
N GLY A 65 0.14 10.34 1.66
CA GLY A 65 -1.02 10.22 2.53
C GLY A 65 -1.46 8.78 2.81
N VAL A 66 -0.56 7.80 2.63
CA VAL A 66 -0.79 6.38 2.91
C VAL A 66 0.26 5.85 3.88
N ASN A 67 0.00 4.68 4.47
CA ASN A 67 0.95 4.05 5.38
C ASN A 67 1.72 2.94 4.67
N ILE A 68 2.97 2.71 5.07
CA ILE A 68 3.70 1.51 4.66
C ILE A 68 2.95 0.27 5.17
N ALA A 69 2.75 -0.72 4.32
CA ALA A 69 1.99 -1.91 4.66
C ALA A 69 2.72 -2.74 5.71
N SER A 70 1.99 -3.18 6.73
CA SER A 70 2.45 -4.22 7.65
C SER A 70 2.46 -5.59 6.98
N LYS A 71 3.18 -6.55 7.57
CA LYS A 71 3.15 -7.96 7.17
C LYS A 71 1.73 -8.53 7.19
N ALA A 72 0.91 -8.13 8.16
CA ALA A 72 -0.47 -8.61 8.28
C ALA A 72 -1.33 -8.16 7.08
N GLN A 73 -1.27 -6.87 6.73
CA GLN A 73 -1.98 -6.32 5.56
C GLN A 73 -1.47 -6.96 4.27
N LEU A 74 -0.14 -7.11 4.12
CA LEU A 74 0.43 -7.75 2.93
C LEU A 74 0.06 -9.24 2.83
N GLN A 75 -0.05 -9.94 3.97
CA GLN A 75 -0.51 -11.32 4.03
C GLN A 75 -1.97 -11.43 3.62
N GLU A 76 -2.84 -10.53 4.10
CA GLU A 76 -4.24 -10.47 3.68
C GLU A 76 -4.34 -10.24 2.17
N ALA A 77 -3.64 -9.24 1.65
CA ALA A 77 -3.60 -8.95 0.21
C ALA A 77 -3.14 -10.17 -0.61
N LEU A 78 -2.12 -10.89 -0.15
CA LEU A 78 -1.66 -12.14 -0.77
C LEU A 78 -2.77 -13.20 -0.79
N THR A 79 -3.54 -13.36 0.30
CA THR A 79 -4.67 -14.31 0.32
C THR A 79 -5.77 -13.94 -0.67
N ARG A 80 -5.89 -12.64 -1.00
CA ARG A 80 -6.80 -12.13 -2.03
C ARG A 80 -6.18 -12.08 -3.43
N GLY A 81 -4.99 -12.67 -3.62
CA GLY A 81 -4.36 -12.87 -4.92
C GLY A 81 -3.26 -11.88 -5.29
N LEU A 82 -2.81 -11.02 -4.36
CA LEU A 82 -1.67 -10.14 -4.62
C LEU A 82 -0.41 -10.96 -4.90
N GLU A 83 0.16 -10.83 -6.10
CA GLU A 83 1.46 -11.38 -6.43
C GLU A 83 2.30 -10.42 -7.27
N THR A 84 3.61 -10.37 -7.02
CA THR A 84 4.56 -9.62 -7.87
C THR A 84 5.88 -10.37 -8.01
N CYS A 85 6.77 -9.84 -8.85
CA CYS A 85 8.16 -10.31 -8.97
C CYS A 85 9.15 -9.25 -8.45
N ARG A 86 8.68 -8.29 -7.66
CA ARG A 86 9.50 -7.19 -7.12
C ARG A 86 9.43 -7.24 -5.59
N TYR A 87 10.58 -7.21 -4.95
CA TYR A 87 10.64 -7.07 -3.49
C TYR A 87 10.25 -5.66 -3.10
N GLY A 88 9.55 -5.51 -1.99
CA GLY A 88 9.29 -4.20 -1.42
C GLY A 88 9.37 -4.17 0.10
N TRP A 89 9.60 -2.98 0.64
CA TRP A 89 9.68 -2.76 2.08
C TRP A 89 8.31 -2.85 2.73
N ILE A 90 8.26 -3.46 3.91
CA ILE A 90 7.12 -3.46 4.83
C ILE A 90 7.51 -2.79 6.14
N ASP A 91 6.51 -2.43 6.94
CA ASP A 91 6.68 -1.68 8.20
C ASP A 91 7.66 -2.34 9.18
N GLU A 92 7.77 -3.67 9.14
CA GLU A 92 8.70 -4.47 9.95
C GLU A 92 10.17 -4.40 9.49
N HIS A 93 10.52 -3.46 8.61
CA HIS A 93 11.88 -3.26 8.08
C HIS A 93 12.42 -4.48 7.33
N LEU A 94 11.53 -5.18 6.64
CA LEU A 94 11.87 -6.34 5.82
C LEU A 94 11.52 -6.04 4.36
N ALA A 95 12.35 -6.51 3.44
CA ALA A 95 11.98 -6.55 2.03
C ALA A 95 11.31 -7.89 1.73
N VAL A 96 10.09 -7.86 1.17
CA VAL A 96 9.25 -9.03 0.92
C VAL A 96 8.70 -9.01 -0.50
N VAL A 97 8.61 -10.18 -1.13
CA VAL A 97 7.86 -10.38 -2.38
C VAL A 97 6.70 -11.35 -2.14
N PRO A 98 5.44 -10.93 -2.39
CA PRO A 98 4.27 -11.81 -2.30
C PRO A 98 4.19 -12.71 -3.54
N ARG A 99 4.12 -14.03 -3.32
CA ARG A 99 4.04 -15.05 -4.38
C ARG A 99 2.87 -16.01 -4.14
N VAL A 100 1.84 -15.92 -4.98
CA VAL A 100 0.77 -16.94 -5.02
C VAL A 100 1.28 -18.23 -5.66
N LYS A 101 2.06 -18.11 -6.76
CA LYS A 101 2.64 -19.23 -7.51
C LYS A 101 4.17 -19.22 -7.44
N ALA A 102 4.77 -20.41 -7.34
CA ALA A 102 6.21 -20.57 -7.43
C ALA A 102 6.69 -20.23 -8.85
N LEU A 103 7.69 -19.35 -8.96
CA LEU A 103 8.32 -18.98 -10.23
C LEU A 103 9.84 -19.07 -10.10
N PRO A 104 10.57 -19.75 -11.01
CA PRO A 104 12.02 -19.91 -10.91
C PRO A 104 12.80 -18.60 -10.82
N ASN A 105 12.30 -17.54 -11.44
CA ASN A 105 12.91 -16.23 -11.52
C ASN A 105 12.39 -15.21 -10.49
N CYS A 106 11.42 -15.58 -9.64
CA CYS A 106 10.81 -14.67 -8.65
C CYS A 106 10.74 -15.34 -7.27
N GLY A 107 11.09 -14.62 -6.20
CA GLY A 107 10.92 -15.13 -4.83
C GLY A 107 11.62 -16.48 -4.58
N GLN A 108 12.75 -16.75 -5.24
CA GLN A 108 13.53 -17.99 -5.08
C GLN A 108 12.70 -19.26 -5.31
N ASN A 109 11.73 -19.23 -6.24
CA ASN A 109 10.81 -20.34 -6.52
C ASN A 109 9.98 -20.78 -5.30
N LYS A 110 9.72 -19.88 -4.36
CA LYS A 110 8.88 -20.09 -3.18
C LYS A 110 7.53 -19.37 -3.33
N THR A 111 6.54 -19.82 -2.58
CA THR A 111 5.24 -19.17 -2.40
C THR A 111 5.15 -18.50 -1.04
N GLY A 112 4.12 -17.69 -0.84
CA GLY A 112 3.94 -16.92 0.38
C GLY A 112 4.61 -15.55 0.32
N LEU A 113 4.77 -14.94 1.50
CA LEU A 113 5.59 -13.75 1.69
C LEU A 113 7.07 -14.14 1.77
N VAL A 114 7.77 -14.08 0.64
CA VAL A 114 9.18 -14.45 0.57
C VAL A 114 10.03 -13.27 1.01
N THR A 115 10.66 -13.39 2.19
CA THR A 115 11.59 -12.39 2.72
C THR A 115 12.91 -12.42 1.96
N TRP A 116 13.42 -11.26 1.57
CA TRP A 116 14.80 -11.14 1.15
C TRP A 116 15.74 -11.29 2.34
N ARG A 117 16.81 -12.05 2.15
CA ARG A 117 17.93 -12.13 3.09
C ARG A 117 19.21 -12.05 2.27
N VAL A 118 20.00 -11.00 2.47
CA VAL A 118 21.39 -11.00 1.99
C VAL A 118 22.16 -11.92 2.91
N ASP A 119 22.77 -12.94 2.33
CA ASP A 119 23.77 -13.70 3.05
C ASP A 119 25.03 -12.84 3.15
N VAL A 120 25.26 -12.25 4.32
CA VAL A 120 26.43 -11.40 4.61
C VAL A 120 27.77 -12.11 4.32
N THR A 121 27.78 -13.44 4.30
CA THR A 121 28.97 -14.25 4.00
C THR A 121 29.19 -14.47 2.52
N LYS A 122 28.18 -14.25 1.68
CA LYS A 122 28.22 -14.42 0.23
C LYS A 122 28.63 -13.12 -0.46
N LYS A 123 29.68 -12.46 0.06
CA LYS A 123 30.36 -11.35 -0.62
C LYS A 123 30.96 -11.88 -1.91
N ARG A 124 30.23 -11.75 -3.02
CA ARG A 124 30.71 -12.14 -4.34
C ARG A 124 32.04 -11.44 -4.60
N ARG A 125 33.04 -12.21 -5.05
CA ARG A 125 34.33 -11.71 -5.54
C ARG A 125 34.11 -10.89 -6.83
N SER A 126 33.52 -9.71 -6.72
CA SER A 126 33.66 -8.66 -7.72
C SER A 126 34.75 -7.73 -7.23
N ARG A 127 35.78 -7.60 -8.04
CA ARG A 127 36.99 -6.82 -7.82
C ARG A 127 36.61 -5.34 -7.68
N ALA A 128 36.39 -4.88 -6.46
CA ALA A 128 36.35 -3.46 -6.12
C ALA A 128 36.75 -3.28 -4.65
N VAL A 129 37.76 -2.46 -4.43
CA VAL A 129 38.21 -1.99 -3.11
C VAL A 129 37.16 -0.99 -2.62
N SER A 130 36.49 -1.29 -1.52
CA SER A 130 35.81 -0.27 -0.72
C SER A 130 35.77 -0.73 0.73
N THR A 131 36.43 0.04 1.57
CA THR A 131 36.51 -0.09 3.03
C THR A 131 35.22 0.42 3.67
N ASP A 132 34.10 -0.21 3.39
CA ASP A 132 32.86 0.01 4.12
C ASP A 132 32.00 -1.25 4.05
N ILE A 133 31.85 -1.91 5.20
CA ILE A 133 30.93 -3.04 5.39
C ILE A 133 29.47 -2.62 5.12
N LYS A 134 29.19 -1.31 5.11
CA LYS A 134 27.88 -0.72 4.79
C LYS A 134 27.44 -0.90 3.33
N GLN A 135 28.36 -1.18 2.39
CA GLN A 135 28.03 -1.35 0.97
C GLN A 135 27.61 -2.79 0.59
N ALA A 136 27.44 -3.70 1.56
CA ALA A 136 26.91 -5.05 1.31
C ALA A 136 25.38 -5.09 1.22
N GLU A 137 24.70 -3.94 1.31
CA GLU A 137 23.30 -3.75 0.92
C GLU A 137 23.21 -3.73 -0.61
N GLU A 138 23.45 -4.92 -1.19
CA GLU A 138 23.36 -5.22 -2.61
C GLU A 138 22.01 -4.71 -3.15
N TYR A 139 22.08 -3.64 -3.95
CA TYR A 139 21.00 -2.93 -4.64
C TYR A 139 19.89 -3.87 -5.11
N ILE A 140 18.88 -4.06 -4.27
CA ILE A 140 17.59 -4.49 -4.75
C ILE A 140 16.87 -3.26 -5.23
N GLN A 141 16.33 -3.37 -6.43
CA GLN A 141 15.30 -2.51 -6.94
C GLN A 141 14.02 -2.70 -6.09
N THR A 142 14.04 -2.21 -4.84
CA THR A 142 12.97 -2.40 -3.85
C THR A 142 11.88 -1.37 -4.06
N VAL A 143 10.67 -1.87 -4.21
CA VAL A 143 9.49 -1.04 -4.24
C VAL A 143 8.91 -0.81 -2.86
N GLU A 144 7.92 0.05 -2.81
CA GLU A 144 7.20 0.40 -1.61
C GLU A 144 5.91 -0.43 -1.55
N TRP A 145 5.58 -1.05 -0.43
CA TRP A 145 4.23 -1.58 -0.22
C TRP A 145 3.45 -0.59 0.61
N THR A 146 2.38 -0.04 0.06
CA THR A 146 1.51 0.90 0.74
C THR A 146 0.22 0.21 1.13
N SER A 147 -0.43 0.72 2.18
CA SER A 147 -1.78 0.34 2.56
C SER A 147 -2.63 1.59 2.74
N GLU A 148 -3.82 1.57 2.16
CA GLU A 148 -4.87 2.54 2.51
C GLU A 148 -5.40 2.20 3.90
N GLU A 149 -5.55 3.22 4.75
CA GLU A 149 -6.23 3.04 6.02
C GLU A 149 -7.72 2.77 5.75
N LYS A 150 -8.25 1.70 6.35
CA LYS A 150 -9.67 1.36 6.24
C LYS A 150 -10.44 2.46 6.98
N THR A 151 -10.90 3.46 6.23
CA THR A 151 -11.79 4.46 6.81
C THR A 151 -13.08 3.74 7.21
N GLU A 152 -13.39 3.79 8.50
CA GLU A 152 -14.61 3.26 9.14
C GLU A 152 -15.89 3.63 8.35
N LYS A 153 -15.83 4.77 7.66
CA LYS A 153 -16.84 5.29 6.73
C LYS A 153 -17.21 4.37 5.55
N THR A 154 -16.29 3.53 5.07
CA THR A 154 -16.56 2.62 3.93
C THR A 154 -17.26 1.34 4.39
N GLU A 155 -17.03 0.93 5.63
CA GLU A 155 -17.66 -0.26 6.23
C GLU A 155 -19.09 0.07 6.67
N GLU A 156 -19.31 1.27 7.23
CA GLU A 156 -20.66 1.80 7.48
C GLU A 156 -21.46 1.96 6.18
N ALA A 157 -20.83 2.45 5.09
CA ALA A 157 -21.51 2.61 3.80
C ALA A 157 -21.89 1.27 3.14
N ALA A 158 -21.05 0.24 3.26
CA ALA A 158 -21.37 -1.11 2.76
C ALA A 158 -22.46 -1.79 3.60
N GLN A 159 -22.48 -1.54 4.91
CA GLN A 159 -23.44 -2.13 5.83
C GLN A 159 -24.82 -1.44 5.77
N GLU A 160 -24.87 -0.14 5.44
CA GLU A 160 -26.13 0.58 5.16
C GLU A 160 -26.73 0.16 3.80
N ASP A 161 -25.90 -0.16 2.80
CA ASP A 161 -26.33 -0.60 1.47
C ASP A 161 -26.94 -2.02 1.52
N GLU A 162 -26.31 -2.95 2.27
CA GLU A 162 -26.89 -4.29 2.55
C GLU A 162 -28.22 -4.18 3.30
N ARG A 163 -28.33 -3.26 4.26
CA ARG A 163 -29.56 -3.02 5.03
C ARG A 163 -30.70 -2.44 4.16
N MET A 164 -30.37 -1.58 3.21
CA MET A 164 -31.36 -1.01 2.29
C MET A 164 -31.83 -2.02 1.23
N GLU A 165 -30.99 -2.95 0.81
CA GLU A 165 -31.39 -4.01 -0.13
C GLU A 165 -32.30 -5.04 0.54
N ASP A 166 -32.05 -5.40 1.79
CA ASP A 166 -32.95 -6.26 2.58
C ASP A 166 -34.34 -5.60 2.78
N GLU A 167 -34.40 -4.30 3.10
CA GLU A 167 -35.67 -3.57 3.18
C GLU A 167 -36.40 -3.47 1.82
N ARG A 168 -35.66 -3.37 0.71
CA ARG A 168 -36.24 -3.40 -0.65
C ARG A 168 -36.88 -4.76 -0.95
N ILE A 169 -36.21 -5.86 -0.60
CA ILE A 169 -36.70 -7.22 -0.80
C ILE A 169 -37.97 -7.47 0.04
N GLU A 170 -38.01 -7.03 1.30
CA GLU A 170 -39.20 -7.14 2.15
C GLU A 170 -40.41 -6.34 1.61
N VAL A 171 -40.18 -5.22 0.94
CA VAL A 171 -41.26 -4.43 0.31
C VAL A 171 -41.80 -5.11 -0.95
N GLU A 172 -40.96 -5.77 -1.75
CA GLU A 172 -41.39 -6.51 -2.93
C GLU A 172 -42.15 -7.79 -2.59
N GLU A 173 -41.78 -8.51 -1.53
CA GLU A 173 -42.48 -9.72 -1.07
C GLU A 173 -43.88 -9.42 -0.53
N ASN A 174 -44.10 -8.25 0.08
CA ASN A 174 -45.41 -7.82 0.61
C ASN A 174 -46.34 -7.19 -0.44
N ALA A 175 -45.85 -6.98 -1.66
CA ALA A 175 -46.61 -6.39 -2.78
C ALA A 175 -47.18 -7.43 -3.76
N SER A 176 -46.93 -8.73 -3.55
CA SER A 176 -47.52 -9.87 -4.30
C SER A 176 -48.61 -10.58 -3.52
#